data_AF-S4XWR5-F1
#
_entry.id   AF-S4XWR5-F1
#
_cell.length_a   1.000
_cell.length_b   1.000
_cell.length_c   1.000
_cell.angle_alpha   90.00
_cell.angle_beta   90.00
_cell.angle_gamma   90.00
#
_symmetry.space_group_name_H-M   'P 1'
#
loop_
_entity.id
_entity.type
_entity.pdbx_description
1 polymer ?
#
loop_
_entity_poly.entity_id
_entity_poly.type
_entity_poly.pdbx_seq_one_letter_code
_entity_poly.pdbx_strand_id
1 'polypeptide(L)'
;MGVGLAATAALLALFRAGASAWGQSRLRDYRDATRAEWDAERARIRERSRPAGEGAAQEDCGASYARTASIQLDVHPEWVKRALEAGPGAPLSPELAAEIERRRPEIDAFRQMARCSRYELPDESAWIEYGPIHPVWHANRAVLVQGRWLEAKGDARGALDRYLTVAKVGADLSAGSAIAGLIGIHDAGRAYRRAAALVAGAPRLPAAELAELDRALEERGRHLPRLADVLRRERLRLRQVAMRLSDGGPLPEEELRPLASSTGARALITVLPMAAVFGHALPPLDAQLRAAEQMALGAQRDASQVTRFQEAAADSLAADVTGLGAMLDAEHLQRTARMDCALRASYLLARAAVQAELAYADGGYPEALRALPQDPCGTGPLVYERSPGGDGYTLSSVGENGTADGPRAAGGAAGDSDDIVVARQGSDVL
;
A
#
# COMPACT_ATOMS: atom_id res chain seq x y z
N MET A 1 -20.45 -29.29 52.42
CA MET A 1 -20.41 -28.36 51.26
C MET A 1 -19.03 -27.71 51.04
N GLY A 2 -18.31 -27.24 52.08
CA GLY A 2 -16.99 -26.58 51.90
C GLY A 2 -15.88 -27.41 51.23
N VAL A 3 -15.82 -28.73 51.47
CA VAL A 3 -14.79 -29.62 50.89
C VAL A 3 -14.98 -29.81 49.38
N GLY A 4 -16.22 -29.81 48.89
CA GLY A 4 -16.52 -29.94 47.45
C GLY A 4 -16.17 -28.70 46.63
N LEU A 5 -16.28 -27.51 47.23
CA LEU A 5 -15.88 -26.25 46.60
C LEU A 5 -14.35 -26.11 46.52
N ALA A 6 -13.64 -26.52 47.58
CA ALA A 6 -12.17 -26.50 47.60
C ALA A 6 -11.56 -27.47 46.56
N ALA A 7 -12.12 -28.68 46.43
CA ALA A 7 -11.68 -29.66 45.44
C ALA A 7 -11.92 -29.15 44.00
N THR A 8 -13.09 -28.56 43.74
CA THR A 8 -13.41 -27.96 42.44
C THR A 8 -12.47 -26.80 42.10
N ALA A 9 -12.20 -25.91 43.08
CA ALA A 9 -11.26 -24.80 42.90
C ALA A 9 -9.83 -25.28 42.61
N ALA A 10 -9.36 -26.32 43.30
CA ALA A 10 -8.04 -26.92 43.07
C ALA A 10 -7.93 -27.56 41.67
N LEU A 11 -8.96 -28.27 41.21
CA LEU A 11 -9.02 -28.84 39.86
C LEU A 11 -9.01 -27.76 38.78
N LEU A 12 -9.77 -26.67 38.97
CA LEU A 12 -9.76 -25.51 38.09
C LEU A 12 -8.39 -24.85 38.04
N ALA A 13 -7.71 -24.70 39.18
CA ALA A 13 -6.37 -24.13 39.26
C ALA A 13 -5.34 -25.01 38.52
N LEU A 14 -5.38 -26.33 38.73
CA LEU A 14 -4.50 -27.29 38.02
C LEU A 14 -4.74 -27.28 36.52
N PHE A 15 -6.01 -27.27 36.09
CA PHE A 15 -6.37 -27.17 34.69
C PHE A 15 -5.83 -25.88 34.07
N ARG A 16 -6.03 -24.73 34.72
CA ARG A 16 -5.49 -23.44 34.24
C ARG A 16 -3.96 -23.44 34.19
N ALA A 17 -3.28 -24.01 35.19
CA ALA A 17 -1.83 -24.12 35.19
C ALA A 17 -1.32 -25.00 34.03
N GLY A 18 -1.93 -26.16 33.81
CA GLY A 18 -1.59 -27.06 32.70
C GLY A 18 -1.85 -26.43 31.33
N ALA A 19 -3.01 -25.79 31.14
CA ALA A 19 -3.35 -25.07 29.92
C ALA A 19 -2.37 -23.91 29.65
N SER A 20 -1.97 -23.18 30.69
CA SER A 20 -0.98 -22.11 30.59
C SER A 20 0.39 -22.64 30.16
N ALA A 21 0.88 -23.72 30.79
CA ALA A 21 2.17 -24.32 30.45
C ALA A 21 2.20 -24.87 29.02
N TRP A 22 1.11 -25.53 28.60
CA TRP A 22 0.93 -25.98 27.21
C TRP A 22 0.95 -24.79 26.23
N GLY A 23 0.20 -23.74 26.53
CA GLY A 23 0.15 -22.52 25.74
C GLY A 23 1.52 -21.86 25.59
N GLN A 24 2.26 -21.70 26.69
CA GLN A 24 3.63 -21.16 26.68
C GLN A 24 4.61 -22.04 25.89
N SER A 25 4.47 -23.37 25.94
CA SER A 25 5.28 -24.25 25.10
C SER A 25 5.02 -23.98 23.62
N ARG A 26 3.74 -23.91 23.21
CA ARG A 26 3.36 -23.63 21.82
C ARG A 26 3.84 -22.27 21.34
N LEU A 27 3.75 -21.24 22.19
CA LEU A 27 4.23 -19.89 21.85
C LEU A 27 5.76 -19.86 21.67
N ARG A 28 6.51 -20.60 22.48
CA ARG A 28 7.97 -20.77 22.30
C ARG A 28 8.30 -21.48 21.00
N ASP A 29 7.65 -22.61 20.72
CA ASP A 29 7.86 -23.37 19.48
C ASP A 29 7.58 -22.49 18.25
N TYR A 30 6.49 -21.71 18.29
CA TYR A 30 6.15 -20.77 17.22
C TYR A 30 7.19 -19.65 17.07
N ARG A 31 7.64 -19.05 18.17
CA ARG A 31 8.67 -18.01 18.17
C ARG A 31 9.98 -18.48 17.54
N ASP A 32 10.39 -19.70 17.89
CA ASP A 32 11.64 -20.29 17.43
C ASP A 32 11.54 -20.67 15.94
N ALA A 33 10.40 -21.22 15.51
CA ALA A 33 10.12 -21.53 14.10
C ALA A 33 10.11 -20.30 13.18
N THR A 34 9.77 -19.12 13.71
CA THR A 34 9.63 -17.87 12.92
C THR A 34 10.82 -16.91 13.06
N ARG A 35 11.84 -17.24 13.88
CA ARG A 35 13.00 -16.36 14.12
C ARG A 35 13.80 -16.06 12.86
N ALA A 36 14.12 -17.06 12.05
CA ALA A 36 14.92 -16.85 10.85
C ALA A 36 14.22 -15.92 9.83
N GLU A 37 12.90 -16.05 9.69
CA GLU A 37 12.10 -15.19 8.80
C GLU A 37 12.03 -13.75 9.31
N TRP A 38 11.91 -13.58 10.62
CA TRP A 38 11.96 -12.27 11.27
C TRP A 38 13.31 -11.57 11.03
N ASP A 39 14.42 -12.27 11.25
CA ASP A 39 15.76 -11.71 11.06
C ASP A 39 16.03 -11.41 9.57
N ALA A 40 15.52 -12.25 8.67
CA ALA A 40 15.58 -12.00 7.23
C ALA A 40 14.79 -10.74 6.82
N GLU A 41 13.61 -10.51 7.39
CA GLU A 41 12.83 -9.30 7.09
C GLU A 41 13.53 -8.04 7.62
N ARG A 42 14.13 -8.09 8.82
CA ARG A 42 14.97 -6.99 9.33
C ARG A 42 16.13 -6.68 8.39
N ALA A 43 16.79 -7.70 7.86
CA ALA A 43 17.88 -7.52 6.90
C ALA A 43 17.39 -6.87 5.60
N ARG A 44 16.23 -7.28 5.07
CA ARG A 44 15.62 -6.67 3.86
C ARG A 44 15.29 -5.21 4.06
N ILE A 45 14.72 -4.83 5.21
CA ILE A 45 14.41 -3.42 5.49
C ILE A 45 15.71 -2.61 5.58
N ARG A 46 16.76 -3.14 6.23
CA ARG A 46 18.08 -2.49 6.28
C ARG A 46 18.73 -2.33 4.90
N GLU A 47 18.50 -3.29 3.99
CA GLU A 47 18.96 -3.20 2.61
C GLU A 47 18.17 -2.14 1.83
N ARG A 48 16.84 -2.11 1.98
CA ARG A 48 15.97 -1.07 1.41
C ARG A 48 16.26 0.31 1.98
N SER A 49 16.77 0.37 3.21
CA SER A 49 17.09 1.63 3.88
C SER A 49 18.38 2.30 3.40
N ARG A 50 18.92 1.87 2.25
CA ARG A 50 20.04 2.53 1.59
C ARG A 50 19.53 3.78 0.86
N PRO A 51 20.25 4.90 0.87
CA PRO A 51 19.89 6.07 0.08
C PRO A 51 19.66 5.69 -1.39
N ALA A 52 18.56 6.16 -1.97
CA ALA A 52 18.21 5.95 -3.39
C ALA A 52 17.83 7.31 -4.01
N GLY A 53 18.35 7.60 -5.21
CA GLY A 53 18.18 8.85 -5.96
C GLY A 53 19.29 9.90 -5.79
N GLU A 54 19.30 10.91 -6.68
CA GLU A 54 20.13 12.11 -6.57
C GLU A 54 19.80 12.88 -5.29
N GLY A 55 20.83 13.24 -4.50
CA GLY A 55 20.67 13.85 -3.18
C GLY A 55 20.51 12.86 -2.01
N ALA A 56 20.85 11.58 -2.23
CA ALA A 56 21.10 10.58 -1.19
C ALA A 56 21.73 11.22 0.07
N ALA A 57 21.04 11.04 1.20
CA ALA A 57 21.19 11.78 2.46
C ALA A 57 22.59 12.32 2.82
N GLN A 58 22.59 13.59 3.27
CA GLN A 58 23.58 14.14 4.18
C GLN A 58 23.72 13.23 5.42
N GLU A 59 24.91 13.23 6.04
CA GLU A 59 25.09 12.63 7.37
C GLU A 59 23.96 13.11 8.31
N ASP A 60 23.40 12.19 9.12
CA ASP A 60 22.29 12.41 10.06
C ASP A 60 20.84 12.46 9.55
N CYS A 61 20.53 12.12 8.29
CA CYS A 61 19.12 12.01 7.89
C CYS A 61 18.46 10.68 8.32
N GLY A 62 17.79 10.66 9.48
CA GLY A 62 16.82 9.62 9.84
C GLY A 62 15.44 9.92 9.25
N ALA A 63 14.93 9.03 8.39
CA ALA A 63 13.58 9.11 7.83
C ALA A 63 12.54 8.79 8.91
N SER A 64 12.26 9.77 9.77
CA SER A 64 11.22 9.69 10.79
C SER A 64 10.03 10.53 10.37
N TYR A 65 9.16 10.00 9.50
CA TYR A 65 7.88 10.64 9.17
C TYR A 65 7.02 10.93 10.40
N ALA A 66 7.30 10.30 11.56
CA ALA A 66 6.68 10.64 12.83
C ALA A 66 6.87 12.12 13.24
N ARG A 67 7.90 12.81 12.72
CA ARG A 67 8.13 14.24 12.96
C ARG A 67 7.20 15.15 12.17
N THR A 68 6.48 14.62 11.17
CA THR A 68 5.50 15.39 10.38
C THR A 68 4.08 15.31 10.95
N ALA A 69 3.95 15.00 12.25
CA ALA A 69 2.69 14.82 12.96
C ALA A 69 1.73 16.03 12.90
N SER A 70 2.22 17.21 12.49
CA SER A 70 1.47 18.46 12.47
C SER A 70 0.70 18.75 11.16
N ILE A 71 0.93 17.99 10.08
CA ILE A 71 0.18 18.19 8.84
C ILE A 71 -1.17 17.48 8.95
N GLN A 72 -2.05 18.05 9.76
CA GLN A 72 -3.47 17.82 9.58
C GLN A 72 -3.94 18.85 8.56
N LEU A 73 -4.40 18.35 7.41
CA LEU A 73 -5.30 19.13 6.60
C LEU A 73 -6.55 19.29 7.48
N ASP A 74 -6.66 20.39 8.22
CA ASP A 74 -7.88 20.85 8.92
C ASP A 74 -8.96 21.25 7.89
N VAL A 75 -9.05 20.45 6.84
CA VAL A 75 -9.78 20.72 5.61
C VAL A 75 -10.89 19.71 5.56
N HIS A 76 -12.08 20.17 5.20
CA HIS A 76 -13.21 19.30 4.91
C HIS A 76 -12.76 18.14 4.00
N PRO A 77 -12.85 16.87 4.44
CA PRO A 77 -12.41 15.71 3.66
C PRO A 77 -12.97 15.68 2.23
N GLU A 78 -14.16 16.23 2.05
CA GLU A 78 -14.82 16.40 0.75
C GLU A 78 -14.08 17.32 -0.22
N TRP A 79 -13.33 18.32 0.25
CA TRP A 79 -12.54 19.19 -0.61
C TRP A 79 -11.32 18.44 -1.15
N VAL A 80 -10.63 17.71 -0.27
CA VAL A 80 -9.51 16.86 -0.65
C VAL A 80 -9.99 15.77 -1.60
N LYS A 81 -11.11 15.10 -1.30
CA LYS A 81 -11.71 14.09 -2.18
C LYS A 81 -12.00 14.66 -3.56
N ARG A 82 -12.75 15.76 -3.65
CA ARG A 82 -13.05 16.44 -4.93
C ARG A 82 -11.79 16.83 -5.69
N ALA A 83 -10.78 17.36 -5.00
CA ALA A 83 -9.50 17.65 -5.62
C ALA A 83 -8.79 16.39 -6.14
N LEU A 84 -8.84 15.26 -5.42
CA LEU A 84 -8.19 14.05 -5.89
C LEU A 84 -8.95 13.33 -7.00
N GLU A 85 -10.24 13.58 -7.14
CA GLU A 85 -11.12 13.00 -8.18
C GLU A 85 -11.25 13.89 -9.43
N ALA A 86 -10.95 15.18 -9.33
CA ALA A 86 -11.03 16.10 -10.45
C ALA A 86 -10.06 15.74 -11.59
N GLY A 87 -10.46 15.99 -12.84
CA GLY A 87 -9.66 15.69 -14.04
C GLY A 87 -8.29 16.38 -14.08
N PRO A 88 -7.43 16.01 -15.04
CA PRO A 88 -6.17 16.70 -15.31
C PRO A 88 -6.39 18.21 -15.50
N GLY A 89 -5.47 19.04 -15.01
CA GLY A 89 -5.52 20.51 -15.13
C GLY A 89 -6.64 21.23 -14.36
N ALA A 90 -7.64 20.53 -13.79
CA ALA A 90 -8.76 21.18 -13.11
C ALA A 90 -8.30 21.96 -11.86
N PRO A 91 -8.65 23.25 -11.72
CA PRO A 91 -8.16 24.11 -10.65
C PRO A 91 -8.65 23.65 -9.28
N LEU A 92 -7.88 24.00 -8.24
CA LEU A 92 -8.33 23.84 -6.86
C LEU A 92 -9.35 24.92 -6.49
N SER A 93 -10.21 24.63 -5.51
CA SER A 93 -11.03 25.69 -4.92
C SER A 93 -10.12 26.75 -4.25
N PRO A 94 -10.52 28.03 -4.23
CA PRO A 94 -9.70 29.09 -3.64
C PRO A 94 -9.29 28.81 -2.19
N GLU A 95 -10.20 28.23 -1.40
CA GLU A 95 -9.98 27.88 0.01
C GLU A 95 -8.94 26.78 0.14
N LEU A 96 -9.04 25.72 -0.67
CA LEU A 96 -8.08 24.63 -0.67
C LEU A 96 -6.70 25.10 -1.17
N ALA A 97 -6.66 25.96 -2.19
CA ALA A 97 -5.41 26.54 -2.68
C ALA A 97 -4.71 27.40 -1.61
N ALA A 98 -5.47 28.24 -0.89
CA ALA A 98 -4.95 29.06 0.20
C ALA A 98 -4.40 28.19 1.35
N GLU A 99 -5.08 27.09 1.67
CA GLU A 99 -4.61 26.16 2.69
C GLU A 99 -3.33 25.43 2.27
N ILE A 100 -3.25 24.95 1.03
CA ILE A 100 -2.03 24.31 0.50
C ILE A 100 -0.86 25.28 0.52
N GLU A 101 -1.09 26.56 0.24
CA GLU A 101 -0.06 27.58 0.34
C GLU A 101 0.37 27.83 1.78
N ARG A 102 -0.59 27.95 2.71
CA ARG A 102 -0.32 28.12 4.13
C ARG A 102 0.53 26.98 4.70
N ARG A 103 0.31 25.76 4.22
CA ARG A 103 1.01 24.53 4.65
C ARG A 103 2.28 24.21 3.83
N ARG A 104 2.70 25.12 2.95
CA ARG A 104 3.88 24.90 2.08
C ARG A 104 5.14 24.53 2.87
N PRO A 105 5.50 25.20 3.99
CA PRO A 105 6.69 24.84 4.77
C PRO A 105 6.67 23.39 5.26
N GLU A 106 5.52 22.91 5.74
CA GLU A 106 5.39 21.54 6.23
C GLU A 106 5.40 20.52 5.09
N ILE A 107 4.75 20.83 3.96
CA ILE A 107 4.81 20.02 2.74
C ILE A 107 6.26 19.88 2.25
N ASP A 108 7.02 20.98 2.24
CA ASP A 108 8.42 20.98 1.81
C ASP A 108 9.32 20.21 2.78
N ALA A 109 9.10 20.35 4.09
CA ALA A 109 9.79 19.55 5.10
C ALA A 109 9.51 18.05 4.90
N PHE A 110 8.25 17.66 4.70
CA PHE A 110 7.87 16.28 4.41
C PHE A 110 8.53 15.74 3.14
N ARG A 111 8.57 16.54 2.06
CA ARG A 111 9.27 16.19 0.81
C ARG A 111 10.76 16.00 1.02
N GLN A 112 11.41 16.83 1.84
CA GLN A 112 12.82 16.65 2.18
C GLN A 112 13.05 15.35 2.97
N MET A 113 12.18 15.01 3.93
CA MET A 113 12.24 13.73 4.63
C MET A 113 12.05 12.55 3.68
N ALA A 114 11.16 12.70 2.69
CA ALA A 114 10.97 11.74 1.62
C ALA A 114 12.19 11.61 0.69
N ARG A 115 13.25 12.41 0.82
CA ARG A 115 14.52 12.14 0.12
C ARG A 115 15.45 11.23 0.92
N CYS A 116 15.14 10.99 2.19
CA CYS A 116 15.93 10.13 3.05
C CYS A 116 15.39 8.70 3.02
N SER A 117 16.30 7.72 2.93
CA SER A 117 15.93 6.29 2.94
C SER A 117 16.41 5.57 4.19
N ARG A 118 17.09 6.23 5.13
CA ARG A 118 17.62 5.55 6.32
C ARG A 118 16.54 5.42 7.39
N TYR A 119 16.15 4.19 7.69
CA TYR A 119 15.24 3.86 8.79
C TYR A 119 16.00 3.16 9.91
N GLU A 120 15.67 3.54 11.14
CA GLU A 120 16.11 2.83 12.32
C GLU A 120 14.99 1.88 12.76
N LEU A 121 15.37 0.63 13.02
CA LEU A 121 14.46 -0.40 13.47
C LEU A 121 14.73 -0.69 14.94
N PRO A 122 13.71 -0.65 15.82
CA PRO A 122 13.81 -1.22 17.16
C PRO A 122 14.25 -2.68 17.11
N ASP A 123 14.92 -3.16 18.16
CA ASP A 123 15.41 -4.55 18.18
C ASP A 123 14.29 -5.60 18.18
N GLU A 124 13.13 -5.21 18.69
CA GLU A 124 11.92 -6.02 18.78
C GLU A 124 10.94 -5.79 17.62
N SER A 125 11.37 -5.16 16.53
CA SER A 125 10.55 -4.96 15.33
C SER A 125 11.20 -5.50 14.05
N ALA A 126 10.36 -6.05 13.17
CA ALA A 126 10.68 -6.40 11.79
C ALA A 126 9.94 -5.50 10.78
N TRP A 127 9.55 -4.30 11.21
CA TRP A 127 8.95 -3.25 10.39
C TRP A 127 9.27 -1.88 10.97
N ILE A 128 9.10 -0.84 10.14
CA ILE A 128 9.28 0.54 10.57
C ILE A 128 8.02 1.02 11.26
N GLU A 129 8.20 1.62 12.44
CA GLU A 129 7.12 2.32 13.12
C GLU A 129 7.13 3.78 12.69
N TYR A 130 6.16 4.16 11.85
CA TYR A 130 6.02 5.53 11.37
C TYR A 130 5.34 6.48 12.38
N GLY A 131 5.04 6.00 13.58
CA GLY A 131 4.17 6.69 14.54
C GLY A 131 2.69 6.61 14.12
N PRO A 132 1.83 7.57 14.51
CA PRO A 132 0.45 7.60 14.03
C PRO A 132 0.44 7.71 12.51
N ILE A 133 -0.19 6.74 11.87
CA ILE A 133 -0.20 6.61 10.40
C ILE A 133 -0.98 7.73 9.71
N HIS A 134 -1.96 8.30 10.41
CA HIS A 134 -2.85 9.33 9.89
C HIS A 134 -2.10 10.60 9.45
N PRO A 135 -1.20 11.20 10.24
CA PRO A 135 -0.39 12.32 9.78
C PRO A 135 0.40 12.09 8.48
N VAL A 136 1.03 10.92 8.33
CA VAL A 136 1.79 10.61 7.10
C VAL A 136 0.85 10.55 5.89
N TRP A 137 -0.31 9.93 6.06
CA TRP A 137 -1.34 9.88 5.04
C TRP A 137 -1.91 11.27 4.68
N HIS A 138 -2.13 12.14 5.66
CA HIS A 138 -2.57 13.52 5.42
C HIS A 138 -1.51 14.34 4.69
N ALA A 139 -0.24 14.20 5.08
CA ALA A 139 0.89 14.83 4.40
C ALA A 139 1.01 14.38 2.94
N ASN A 140 0.95 13.07 2.68
CA ASN A 140 0.93 12.51 1.32
C ASN A 140 -0.20 13.10 0.46
N ARG A 141 -1.41 13.20 1.02
CA ARG A 141 -2.55 13.81 0.32
C ARG A 141 -2.32 15.29 0.03
N ALA A 142 -1.74 16.05 0.97
CA ALA A 142 -1.40 17.45 0.77
C ALA A 142 -0.39 17.63 -0.36
N VAL A 143 0.65 16.78 -0.42
CA VAL A 143 1.65 16.78 -1.50
C VAL A 143 1.01 16.45 -2.84
N LEU A 144 0.11 15.45 -2.90
CA LEU A 144 -0.62 15.07 -4.10
C LEU A 144 -1.52 16.21 -4.62
N VAL A 145 -2.24 16.88 -3.71
CA VAL A 145 -3.06 18.06 -4.03
C VAL A 145 -2.20 19.24 -4.48
N GLN A 146 -1.04 19.47 -3.85
CA GLN A 146 -0.08 20.48 -4.29
C GLN A 146 0.43 20.17 -5.70
N GLY A 147 0.71 18.91 -6.03
CA GLY A 147 1.08 18.49 -7.38
C GLY A 147 0.01 18.88 -8.41
N ARG A 148 -1.26 18.62 -8.13
CA ARG A 148 -2.38 19.05 -8.99
C ARG A 148 -2.47 20.57 -9.15
N TRP A 149 -2.21 21.31 -8.08
CA TRP A 149 -2.22 22.76 -8.13
C TRP A 149 -1.12 23.33 -9.04
N LEU A 150 0.07 22.72 -9.00
CA LEU A 150 1.19 23.07 -9.87
C LEU A 150 0.89 22.71 -11.33
N GLU A 151 0.32 21.52 -11.56
CA GLU A 151 -0.17 21.10 -12.88
C GLU A 151 -1.18 22.11 -13.46
N ALA A 152 -2.19 22.52 -12.69
CA ALA A 152 -3.17 23.51 -13.12
C ALA A 152 -2.57 24.90 -13.39
N LYS A 153 -1.37 25.19 -12.87
CA LYS A 153 -0.60 26.41 -13.13
C LYS A 153 0.39 26.26 -14.29
N GLY A 154 0.47 25.09 -14.93
CA GLY A 154 1.43 24.79 -15.99
C GLY A 154 2.84 24.44 -15.49
N ASP A 155 3.05 24.24 -14.19
CA ASP A 155 4.33 23.77 -13.63
C ASP A 155 4.36 22.24 -13.62
N ALA A 156 4.54 21.65 -14.81
CA ALA A 156 4.56 20.21 -14.99
C ALA A 156 5.74 19.54 -14.26
N ARG A 157 6.93 20.17 -14.27
CA ARG A 157 8.10 19.66 -13.55
C ARG A 157 7.86 19.64 -12.04
N GLY A 158 7.31 20.73 -11.50
CA GLY A 158 6.94 20.81 -10.09
C GLY A 158 5.92 19.76 -9.71
N ALA A 159 4.88 19.55 -10.53
CA ALA A 159 3.85 18.54 -10.32
C ALA A 159 4.40 17.10 -10.34
N LEU A 160 5.24 16.76 -11.33
CA LEU A 160 5.90 15.46 -11.42
C LEU A 160 6.75 15.15 -10.19
N ASP A 161 7.54 16.12 -9.70
CA ASP A 161 8.32 15.95 -8.48
C ASP A 161 7.43 15.60 -7.27
N ARG A 162 6.23 16.21 -7.14
CA ARG A 162 5.29 15.88 -6.05
C ARG A 162 4.71 14.49 -6.22
N TYR A 163 4.31 14.11 -7.43
CA TYR A 163 3.80 12.76 -7.71
C TYR A 163 4.87 11.70 -7.43
N LEU A 164 6.11 11.89 -7.89
CA LEU A 164 7.21 10.97 -7.60
C LEU A 164 7.57 10.93 -6.12
N THR A 165 7.43 12.05 -5.39
CA THR A 165 7.59 12.07 -3.93
C THR A 165 6.54 11.20 -3.26
N VAL A 166 5.25 11.35 -3.62
CA VAL A 166 4.18 10.51 -3.06
C VAL A 166 4.38 9.03 -3.40
N ALA A 167 4.77 8.71 -4.63
CA ALA A 167 5.10 7.34 -5.04
C ALA A 167 6.25 6.75 -4.21
N LYS A 168 7.29 7.55 -3.94
CA LYS A 168 8.40 7.18 -3.06
C LYS A 168 7.93 6.93 -1.64
N VAL A 169 7.17 7.84 -1.03
CA VAL A 169 6.66 7.64 0.33
C VAL A 169 5.76 6.41 0.40
N GLY A 170 4.95 6.15 -0.63
CA GLY A 170 4.19 4.91 -0.71
C GLY A 170 5.06 3.65 -0.73
N ALA A 171 6.19 3.69 -1.45
CA ALA A 171 7.21 2.64 -1.42
C ALA A 171 7.83 2.47 -0.02
N ASP A 172 8.16 3.58 0.64
CA ASP A 172 8.69 3.58 2.00
C ASP A 172 7.72 2.94 2.98
N LEU A 173 6.47 3.42 3.00
CA LEU A 173 5.39 2.92 3.85
C LEU A 173 5.18 1.41 3.74
N SER A 174 5.55 0.82 2.60
CA SER A 174 5.55 -0.64 2.47
C SER A 174 6.36 -1.29 3.57
N ALA A 175 7.53 -0.77 3.98
CA ALA A 175 8.35 -1.34 5.03
C ALA A 175 7.78 -1.18 6.47
N GLY A 176 6.60 -0.55 6.62
CA GLY A 176 5.87 -0.46 7.88
C GLY A 176 4.86 -1.59 8.13
N SER A 177 3.89 -1.32 9.01
CA SER A 177 2.77 -2.23 9.32
C SER A 177 1.89 -2.52 8.10
N ALA A 178 0.98 -3.50 8.20
CA ALA A 178 0.08 -3.82 7.10
C ALA A 178 -0.73 -2.62 6.61
N ILE A 179 -1.31 -1.85 7.54
CA ILE A 179 -2.08 -0.64 7.22
C ILE A 179 -1.18 0.40 6.52
N ALA A 180 0.08 0.56 6.94
CA ALA A 180 1.05 1.44 6.29
C ALA A 180 1.28 1.02 4.84
N GLY A 181 1.54 -0.27 4.63
CA GLY A 181 1.76 -0.81 3.29
C GLY A 181 0.57 -0.65 2.36
N LEU A 182 -0.65 -0.86 2.85
CA LEU A 182 -1.88 -0.67 2.06
C LEU A 182 -2.12 0.79 1.67
N ILE A 183 -1.93 1.71 2.62
CA ILE A 183 -1.98 3.16 2.32
C ILE A 183 -0.91 3.51 1.30
N GLY A 184 0.31 2.98 1.46
CA GLY A 184 1.41 3.21 0.53
C GLY A 184 1.13 2.70 -0.89
N ILE A 185 0.56 1.50 -1.03
CA ILE A 185 0.11 0.94 -2.32
C ILE A 185 -0.89 1.89 -2.99
N HIS A 186 -1.90 2.35 -2.23
CA HIS A 186 -2.94 3.24 -2.73
C HIS A 186 -2.39 4.59 -3.22
N ASP A 187 -1.59 5.25 -2.38
CA ASP A 187 -1.05 6.57 -2.65
C ASP A 187 -0.06 6.53 -3.82
N ALA A 188 0.79 5.50 -3.89
CA ALA A 188 1.70 5.31 -5.03
C ALA A 188 0.94 5.04 -6.33
N GLY A 189 -0.12 4.23 -6.29
CA GLY A 189 -0.97 3.97 -7.47
C GLY A 189 -1.60 5.27 -7.99
N ARG A 190 -2.17 6.10 -7.10
CA ARG A 190 -2.70 7.42 -7.47
C ARG A 190 -1.64 8.34 -8.06
N ALA A 191 -0.46 8.37 -7.46
CA ALA A 191 0.65 9.19 -7.93
C ALA A 191 1.11 8.79 -9.34
N TYR A 192 1.27 7.49 -9.63
CA TYR A 192 1.65 7.03 -10.97
C TYR A 192 0.57 7.33 -12.02
N ARG A 193 -0.72 7.19 -11.70
CA ARG A 193 -1.80 7.60 -12.62
C ARG A 193 -1.73 9.08 -12.96
N ARG A 194 -1.47 9.92 -11.96
CA ARG A 194 -1.33 11.37 -12.16
C ARG A 194 -0.07 11.72 -12.96
N ALA A 195 1.05 11.06 -12.69
CA ALA A 195 2.27 11.22 -13.49
C ALA A 195 2.03 10.81 -14.96
N ALA A 196 1.37 9.69 -15.20
CA ALA A 196 1.03 9.22 -16.55
C ALA A 196 0.14 10.22 -17.30
N ALA A 197 -0.93 10.71 -16.64
CA ALA A 197 -1.84 11.70 -17.22
C ALA A 197 -1.13 13.03 -17.52
N LEU A 198 -0.24 13.48 -16.64
CA LEU A 198 0.53 14.70 -16.84
C LEU A 198 1.52 14.58 -18.01
N VAL A 199 2.19 13.44 -18.14
CA VAL A 199 3.10 13.15 -19.26
C VAL A 199 2.36 13.10 -20.59
N ALA A 200 1.19 12.46 -20.62
CA ALA A 200 0.35 12.38 -21.81
C ALA A 200 -0.35 13.72 -22.16
N GLY A 201 -0.40 14.66 -21.23
CA GLY A 201 -1.08 15.95 -21.37
C GLY A 201 -0.32 16.98 -22.22
N ALA A 202 -0.99 18.10 -22.49
CA ALA A 202 -0.41 19.28 -23.14
C ALA A 202 -0.17 20.42 -22.12
N PRO A 203 0.90 21.23 -22.24
CA PRO A 203 1.96 21.15 -23.25
C PRO A 203 2.94 20.01 -22.96
N ARG A 204 3.56 19.53 -24.04
CA ARG A 204 4.49 18.41 -23.99
C ARG A 204 5.76 18.74 -23.19
N LEU A 205 6.23 17.79 -22.39
CA LEU A 205 7.52 17.86 -21.71
C LEU A 205 8.72 17.78 -22.68
N PRO A 206 9.81 18.52 -22.44
CA PRO A 206 11.05 18.39 -23.19
C PRO A 206 11.64 16.97 -23.11
N ALA A 207 12.32 16.52 -24.17
CA ALA A 207 12.91 15.17 -24.24
C ALA A 207 13.89 14.87 -23.09
N ALA A 208 14.66 15.86 -22.63
CA ALA A 208 15.56 15.72 -21.49
C ALA A 208 14.80 15.44 -20.19
N GLU A 209 13.64 16.08 -19.97
CA GLU A 209 12.80 15.86 -18.79
C GLU A 209 12.11 14.49 -18.85
N LEU A 210 11.67 14.05 -20.04
CA LEU A 210 11.15 12.69 -20.25
C LEU A 210 12.20 11.62 -19.95
N ALA A 211 13.46 11.82 -20.35
CA ALA A 211 14.55 10.89 -20.07
C ALA A 211 14.94 10.86 -18.57
N GLU A 212 14.88 12.00 -17.88
CA GLU A 212 15.05 12.06 -16.42
C GLU A 212 13.92 11.31 -15.70
N LEU A 213 12.67 11.54 -16.12
CA LEU A 213 11.50 10.87 -15.60
C LEU A 213 11.56 9.36 -15.84
N ASP A 214 11.99 8.91 -17.02
CA ASP A 214 12.12 7.48 -17.31
C ASP A 214 13.09 6.81 -16.34
N ARG A 215 14.26 7.41 -16.10
CA ARG A 215 15.25 6.91 -15.11
C ARG A 215 14.67 6.90 -13.70
N ALA A 216 13.96 7.95 -13.29
CA ALA A 216 13.33 8.02 -11.98
C ALA A 216 12.26 6.91 -11.82
N LEU A 217 11.41 6.70 -12.83
CA LEU A 217 10.43 5.61 -12.83
C LEU A 217 11.10 4.24 -12.84
N GLU A 218 12.22 4.05 -13.55
CA GLU A 218 12.96 2.79 -13.52
C GLU A 218 13.46 2.47 -12.11
N GLU A 219 14.09 3.45 -11.45
CA GLU A 219 14.59 3.31 -10.08
C GLU A 219 13.46 2.99 -9.10
N ARG A 220 12.34 3.71 -9.18
CA ARG A 220 11.16 3.48 -8.33
C ARG A 220 10.52 2.11 -8.59
N GLY A 221 10.53 1.64 -9.84
CA GLY A 221 10.02 0.33 -10.26
C GLY A 221 10.67 -0.84 -9.51
N ARG A 222 11.95 -0.72 -9.17
CA ARG A 222 12.71 -1.76 -8.45
C ARG A 222 12.19 -2.01 -7.03
N HIS A 223 11.52 -1.02 -6.45
CA HIS A 223 11.07 -1.04 -5.05
C HIS A 223 9.56 -0.81 -4.91
N LEU A 224 8.77 -1.15 -5.93
CA LEU A 224 7.31 -1.08 -5.83
C LEU A 224 6.82 -1.89 -4.61
N PRO A 225 5.92 -1.31 -3.79
CA PRO A 225 5.20 -2.05 -2.77
C PRO A 225 4.62 -3.35 -3.32
N ARG A 226 4.68 -4.41 -2.50
CA ARG A 226 4.13 -5.72 -2.83
C ARG A 226 3.16 -6.14 -1.75
N LEU A 227 1.95 -6.53 -2.13
CA LEU A 227 0.98 -7.10 -1.18
C LEU A 227 1.57 -8.29 -0.41
N ALA A 228 2.33 -9.17 -1.08
CA ALA A 228 3.03 -10.27 -0.41
C ALA A 228 3.93 -9.80 0.75
N ASP A 229 4.62 -8.66 0.61
CA ASP A 229 5.47 -8.15 1.68
C ASP A 229 4.63 -7.61 2.86
N VAL A 230 3.47 -7.01 2.56
CA VAL A 230 2.50 -6.53 3.56
C VAL A 230 1.94 -7.71 4.37
N LEU A 231 1.50 -8.77 3.68
CA LEU A 231 1.00 -10.00 4.30
C LEU A 231 2.07 -10.71 5.12
N ARG A 232 3.31 -10.78 4.62
CA ARG A 232 4.45 -11.32 5.35
C ARG A 232 4.68 -10.57 6.67
N ARG A 233 4.64 -9.24 6.65
CA ARG A 233 4.85 -8.43 7.86
C ARG A 233 3.71 -8.59 8.86
N GLU A 234 2.45 -8.67 8.40
CA GLU A 234 1.33 -8.97 9.31
C GLU A 234 1.47 -10.35 9.94
N ARG A 235 1.93 -11.34 9.16
CA ARG A 235 2.26 -12.66 9.68
C ARG A 235 3.37 -12.61 10.73
N LEU A 236 4.47 -11.91 10.45
CA LEU A 236 5.56 -11.73 11.41
C LEU A 236 5.12 -10.95 12.65
N ARG A 237 4.11 -10.07 12.56
CA ARG A 237 3.54 -9.39 13.73
C ARG A 237 2.93 -10.38 14.73
N LEU A 238 2.35 -11.49 14.28
CA LEU A 238 1.88 -12.57 15.16
C LEU A 238 3.01 -13.14 16.04
N ARG A 239 4.24 -13.20 15.52
CA ARG A 239 5.43 -13.56 16.30
C ARG A 239 5.72 -12.55 17.41
N GLN A 240 5.59 -11.25 17.14
CA GLN A 240 5.78 -10.23 18.17
C GLN A 240 4.77 -10.40 19.32
N VAL A 241 3.51 -10.69 19.00
CA VAL A 241 2.48 -11.03 20.01
C VAL A 241 2.90 -12.24 20.83
N ALA A 242 3.41 -13.30 20.18
CA ALA A 242 3.91 -14.48 20.88
C ALA A 242 5.11 -14.19 21.79
N MET A 243 6.04 -13.32 21.36
CA MET A 243 7.17 -12.87 22.18
C MET A 243 6.70 -12.12 23.43
N ARG A 244 5.82 -11.12 23.27
CA ARG A 244 5.29 -10.32 24.38
C ARG A 244 4.59 -11.19 25.44
N LEU A 245 3.78 -12.15 25.00
CA LEU A 245 3.08 -13.10 25.88
C LEU A 245 4.01 -14.08 26.60
N SER A 246 5.15 -14.42 25.98
CA SER A 246 6.13 -15.34 26.56
C SER A 246 7.05 -14.64 27.57
N ASP A 247 7.39 -13.38 27.31
CA ASP A 247 8.44 -12.65 28.03
C ASP A 247 7.88 -11.66 29.08
N GLY A 248 6.65 -11.15 28.93
CA GLY A 248 6.14 -9.98 29.68
C GLY A 248 4.91 -10.17 30.57
N GLY A 249 4.33 -11.36 30.67
CA GLY A 249 3.05 -11.57 31.39
C GLY A 249 1.80 -11.26 30.53
N PRO A 250 0.59 -11.17 31.14
CA PRO A 250 -0.66 -11.03 30.38
C PRO A 250 -0.71 -9.73 29.56
N LEU A 251 -1.38 -9.76 28.40
CA LEU A 251 -1.56 -8.58 27.54
C LEU A 251 -2.27 -7.44 28.31
N PRO A 252 -1.92 -6.17 28.03
CA PRO A 252 -2.66 -5.02 28.53
C PRO A 252 -4.15 -5.12 28.16
N GLU A 253 -5.03 -4.80 29.11
CA GLU A 253 -6.50 -4.91 28.97
C GLU A 253 -7.05 -4.07 27.79
N GLU A 254 -6.35 -2.99 27.44
CA GLU A 254 -6.67 -2.12 26.29
C GLU A 254 -6.46 -2.80 24.94
N GLU A 255 -5.48 -3.71 24.82
CA GLU A 255 -5.25 -4.49 23.59
C GLU A 255 -6.25 -5.65 23.45
N LEU A 256 -6.87 -6.08 24.55
CA LEU A 256 -7.90 -7.13 24.57
C LEU A 256 -9.31 -6.60 24.26
N ARG A 257 -9.53 -5.28 24.30
CA ARG A 257 -10.84 -4.64 24.09
C ARG A 257 -11.51 -4.99 22.74
N PRO A 258 -10.79 -5.04 21.60
CA PRO A 258 -11.37 -5.47 20.32
C PRO A 258 -11.82 -6.94 20.35
N LEU A 259 -11.04 -7.81 21.00
CA LEU A 259 -11.36 -9.24 21.16
C LEU A 259 -12.52 -9.48 22.11
N ALA A 260 -12.66 -8.62 23.12
CA ALA A 260 -13.78 -8.60 24.01
C ALA A 260 -15.10 -8.17 23.32
N SER A 261 -15.14 -7.73 22.07
CA SER A 261 -16.43 -7.43 21.42
C SER A 261 -17.26 -8.69 21.07
N SER A 262 -16.63 -9.86 21.05
CA SER A 262 -17.27 -11.16 20.80
C SER A 262 -17.64 -11.88 22.10
N THR A 263 -18.93 -12.22 22.27
CA THR A 263 -19.45 -12.95 23.44
C THR A 263 -18.77 -14.31 23.63
N GLY A 264 -18.44 -15.01 22.53
CA GLY A 264 -17.74 -16.29 22.56
C GLY A 264 -16.26 -16.18 22.95
N ALA A 265 -15.57 -15.15 22.44
CA ALA A 265 -14.17 -14.90 22.81
C ALA A 265 -14.03 -14.49 24.28
N ARG A 266 -14.97 -13.69 24.82
CA ARG A 266 -15.02 -13.39 26.26
C ARG A 266 -15.17 -14.65 27.10
N ALA A 267 -16.07 -15.56 26.72
CA ALA A 267 -16.29 -16.80 27.46
C ALA A 267 -15.02 -17.68 27.47
N LEU A 268 -14.34 -17.82 26.33
CA LEU A 268 -13.08 -18.55 26.21
C LEU A 268 -11.95 -17.95 27.06
N ILE A 269 -11.75 -16.62 27.01
CA ILE A 269 -10.71 -15.91 27.77
C ILE A 269 -11.00 -15.94 29.28
N THR A 270 -12.26 -16.02 29.68
CA THR A 270 -12.63 -16.15 31.10
C THR A 270 -12.25 -17.53 31.65
N VAL A 271 -12.43 -18.58 30.84
CA VAL A 271 -12.23 -19.98 31.25
C VAL A 271 -10.78 -20.44 31.06
N LEU A 272 -10.10 -20.00 30.01
CA LEU A 272 -8.74 -20.40 29.65
C LEU A 272 -7.71 -19.28 29.87
N PRO A 273 -6.47 -19.62 30.27
CA PRO A 273 -5.37 -18.65 30.26
C PRO A 273 -5.10 -18.11 28.84
N MET A 274 -4.75 -16.83 28.72
CA MET A 274 -4.43 -16.19 27.42
C MET A 274 -3.36 -16.94 26.63
N ALA A 275 -2.33 -17.47 27.31
CA ALA A 275 -1.29 -18.27 26.67
C ALA A 275 -1.86 -19.52 25.97
N ALA A 276 -2.87 -20.17 26.54
CA ALA A 276 -3.52 -21.33 25.93
C ALA A 276 -4.35 -20.92 24.71
N VAL A 277 -5.10 -19.82 24.81
CA VAL A 277 -5.91 -19.29 23.70
C VAL A 277 -5.01 -18.94 22.50
N PHE A 278 -3.94 -18.18 22.73
CA PHE A 278 -3.02 -17.80 21.65
C PHE A 278 -2.11 -18.94 21.17
N GLY A 279 -1.68 -19.82 22.07
CA GLY A 279 -0.92 -21.02 21.69
C GLY A 279 -1.72 -21.96 20.77
N HIS A 280 -3.05 -21.91 20.83
CA HIS A 280 -3.94 -22.58 19.89
C HIS A 280 -4.17 -21.76 18.61
N ALA A 281 -4.46 -20.46 18.74
CA ALA A 281 -4.93 -19.63 17.63
C ALA A 281 -3.84 -19.12 16.68
N LEU A 282 -2.62 -18.83 17.17
CA LEU A 282 -1.58 -18.21 16.33
C LEU A 282 -1.07 -19.12 15.19
N PRO A 283 -0.79 -20.42 15.39
CA PRO A 283 -0.30 -21.28 14.31
C PRO A 283 -1.24 -21.40 13.09
N PRO A 284 -2.56 -21.65 13.23
CA PRO A 284 -3.44 -21.69 12.07
C PRO A 284 -3.57 -20.32 11.37
N LEU A 285 -3.57 -19.22 12.12
CA LEU A 285 -3.57 -17.87 11.54
C LEU A 285 -2.28 -17.58 10.74
N ASP A 286 -1.11 -17.98 11.25
CA ASP A 286 0.16 -17.86 10.53
C ASP A 286 0.13 -18.66 9.22
N ALA A 287 -0.40 -19.88 9.25
CA ALA A 287 -0.53 -20.74 8.07
C ALA A 287 -1.45 -20.13 7.00
N GLN A 288 -2.57 -19.52 7.41
CA GLN A 288 -3.48 -18.82 6.49
C GLN A 288 -2.81 -17.60 5.86
N LEU A 289 -2.16 -16.75 6.66
CA LEU A 289 -1.43 -15.59 6.14
C LEU A 289 -0.28 -16.00 5.23
N ARG A 290 0.38 -17.12 5.53
CA ARG A 290 1.43 -17.70 4.67
C ARG A 290 0.86 -18.16 3.34
N ALA A 291 -0.31 -18.81 3.33
CA ALA A 291 -0.99 -19.20 2.10
C ALA A 291 -1.34 -17.97 1.25
N ALA A 292 -1.94 -16.93 1.86
CA ALA A 292 -2.24 -15.67 1.19
C ALA A 292 -0.96 -14.98 0.66
N GLU A 293 0.12 -14.97 1.44
CA GLU A 293 1.44 -14.47 1.02
C GLU A 293 1.94 -15.22 -0.23
N GLN A 294 1.87 -16.55 -0.25
CA GLN A 294 2.31 -17.35 -1.40
C GLN A 294 1.44 -17.13 -2.64
N MET A 295 0.12 -17.02 -2.47
CA MET A 295 -0.77 -16.73 -3.59
C MET A 295 -0.51 -15.32 -4.16
N ALA A 296 -0.31 -14.32 -3.31
CA ALA A 296 0.09 -12.98 -3.74
C ALA A 296 1.44 -13.00 -4.48
N LEU A 297 2.43 -13.79 -4.03
CA LEU A 297 3.68 -13.99 -4.75
C LEU A 297 3.48 -14.67 -6.12
N GLY A 298 2.54 -15.63 -6.20
CA GLY A 298 2.16 -16.31 -7.42
C GLY A 298 1.56 -15.35 -8.45
N ALA A 299 0.55 -14.58 -8.04
CA ALA A 299 -0.11 -13.54 -8.85
C ALA A 299 0.87 -12.48 -9.37
N GLN A 300 1.94 -12.21 -8.64
CA GLN A 300 2.99 -11.28 -9.08
C GLN A 300 3.94 -11.84 -10.13
N ARG A 301 4.11 -13.18 -10.19
CA ARG A 301 4.95 -13.85 -11.18
C ARG A 301 4.20 -14.18 -12.46
N ASP A 302 2.90 -14.43 -12.32
CA ASP A 302 2.01 -14.81 -13.41
C ASP A 302 0.69 -14.05 -13.26
N ALA A 303 0.50 -13.04 -14.10
CA ALA A 303 -0.69 -12.17 -14.09
C ALA A 303 -1.99 -12.98 -14.29
N SER A 304 -1.93 -14.14 -14.97
CA SER A 304 -3.08 -15.03 -15.13
C SER A 304 -3.52 -15.73 -13.83
N GLN A 305 -2.73 -15.63 -12.76
CA GLN A 305 -3.06 -16.15 -11.43
C GLN A 305 -3.74 -15.11 -10.55
N VAL A 306 -3.90 -13.86 -11.00
CA VAL A 306 -4.54 -12.80 -10.19
C VAL A 306 -6.00 -13.16 -9.90
N THR A 307 -6.76 -13.65 -10.88
CA THR A 307 -8.14 -14.15 -10.69
C THR A 307 -8.18 -15.32 -9.71
N ARG A 308 -7.30 -16.31 -9.90
CA ARG A 308 -7.20 -17.47 -9.01
C ARG A 308 -6.80 -17.09 -7.60
N PHE A 309 -5.97 -16.06 -7.44
CA PHE A 309 -5.64 -15.49 -6.14
C PHE A 309 -6.85 -14.81 -5.51
N GLN A 310 -7.63 -14.04 -6.26
CA GLN A 310 -8.85 -13.42 -5.76
C GLN A 310 -9.88 -14.48 -5.29
N GLU A 311 -10.06 -15.55 -6.07
CA GLU A 311 -10.94 -16.67 -5.72
C GLU A 311 -10.41 -17.48 -4.53
N ALA A 312 -9.15 -17.91 -4.57
CA ALA A 312 -8.56 -18.75 -3.52
C ALA A 312 -8.34 -18.01 -2.20
N ALA A 313 -8.08 -16.70 -2.24
CA ALA A 313 -8.03 -15.86 -1.04
C ALA A 313 -9.42 -15.69 -0.44
N ALA A 314 -10.47 -15.52 -1.27
CA ALA A 314 -11.83 -15.47 -0.78
C ALA A 314 -12.24 -16.78 -0.08
N ASP A 315 -11.97 -17.93 -0.70
CA ASP A 315 -12.33 -19.24 -0.16
C ASP A 315 -11.53 -19.63 1.09
N SER A 316 -10.22 -19.36 1.11
CA SER A 316 -9.35 -19.74 2.23
C SER A 316 -9.58 -18.90 3.50
N LEU A 317 -10.12 -17.68 3.35
CA LEU A 317 -10.30 -16.73 4.45
C LEU A 317 -11.77 -16.59 4.89
N ALA A 318 -12.73 -16.94 4.03
CA ALA A 318 -14.13 -17.10 4.41
C ALA A 318 -14.38 -18.31 5.35
N ALA A 319 -13.52 -19.33 5.30
CA ALA A 319 -13.75 -20.59 6.02
C ALA A 319 -13.64 -20.51 7.55
N ASP A 320 -12.93 -19.52 8.13
CA ASP A 320 -12.63 -19.51 9.57
C ASP A 320 -12.72 -18.12 10.25
N VAL A 321 -13.67 -17.28 9.84
CA VAL A 321 -13.95 -16.01 10.53
C VAL A 321 -14.71 -16.26 11.85
N THR A 322 -14.01 -16.78 12.85
CA THR A 322 -14.37 -16.54 14.26
C THR A 322 -13.12 -16.25 15.09
N GLY A 323 -12.97 -14.99 15.52
CA GLY A 323 -12.19 -14.67 16.73
C GLY A 323 -11.21 -13.50 16.65
N LEU A 324 -10.57 -13.21 15.51
CA LEU A 324 -9.40 -12.31 15.47
C LEU A 324 -9.38 -11.27 14.31
N GLY A 325 -10.55 -10.83 13.83
CA GLY A 325 -10.69 -9.47 13.29
C GLY A 325 -11.28 -9.33 11.87
N ALA A 326 -11.96 -8.19 11.66
CA ALA A 326 -12.56 -7.73 10.40
C ALA A 326 -11.56 -7.39 9.28
N MET A 327 -10.25 -7.63 9.47
CA MET A 327 -9.22 -7.39 8.44
C MET A 327 -8.99 -8.60 7.52
N LEU A 328 -9.62 -9.74 7.80
CA LEU A 328 -9.46 -10.99 7.05
C LEU A 328 -10.76 -11.42 6.34
N ASP A 329 -11.72 -10.50 6.17
CA ASP A 329 -12.89 -10.82 5.34
C ASP A 329 -12.45 -10.95 3.86
N ALA A 330 -13.07 -11.90 3.15
CA ALA A 330 -12.76 -12.22 1.76
C ALA A 330 -12.86 -10.99 0.84
N GLU A 331 -13.83 -10.12 1.07
CA GLU A 331 -14.08 -8.91 0.28
C GLU A 331 -12.96 -7.87 0.46
N HIS A 332 -12.42 -7.72 1.66
CA HIS A 332 -11.33 -6.82 2.00
C HIS A 332 -10.02 -7.28 1.36
N LEU A 333 -9.78 -8.58 1.34
CA LEU A 333 -8.61 -9.17 0.69
C LEU A 333 -8.72 -9.10 -0.84
N GLN A 334 -9.91 -9.29 -1.41
CA GLN A 334 -10.13 -9.06 -2.84
C GLN A 334 -9.90 -7.59 -3.21
N ARG A 335 -10.44 -6.64 -2.43
CA ARG A 335 -10.17 -5.20 -2.63
C ARG A 335 -8.67 -4.90 -2.55
N THR A 336 -7.98 -5.50 -1.58
CA THR A 336 -6.54 -5.34 -1.39
C THR A 336 -5.73 -5.92 -2.56
N ALA A 337 -6.13 -7.07 -3.10
CA ALA A 337 -5.53 -7.66 -4.29
C ALA A 337 -5.66 -6.74 -5.51
N ARG A 338 -6.86 -6.17 -5.73
CA ARG A 338 -7.09 -5.19 -6.80
C ARG A 338 -6.21 -3.96 -6.67
N MET A 339 -5.91 -3.52 -5.44
CA MET A 339 -4.99 -2.39 -5.20
C MET A 339 -3.54 -2.68 -5.64
N ASP A 340 -3.00 -3.87 -5.38
CA ASP A 340 -1.63 -4.26 -5.82
C ASP A 340 -1.56 -4.29 -7.35
N CYS A 341 -2.60 -4.83 -7.97
CA CYS A 341 -2.76 -4.85 -9.41
C CYS A 341 -2.79 -3.44 -10.01
N ALA A 342 -3.70 -2.61 -9.51
CA ALA A 342 -3.89 -1.23 -9.94
C ALA A 342 -2.62 -0.39 -9.77
N LEU A 343 -1.83 -0.59 -8.69
CA LEU A 343 -0.54 0.05 -8.50
C LEU A 343 0.42 -0.29 -9.65
N ARG A 344 0.59 -1.58 -9.96
CA ARG A 344 1.51 -2.07 -11.00
C ARG A 344 1.08 -1.60 -12.38
N ALA A 345 -0.22 -1.70 -12.69
CA ALA A 345 -0.79 -1.19 -13.94
C ALA A 345 -0.54 0.32 -14.07
N SER A 346 -0.80 1.09 -13.01
CA SER A 346 -0.55 2.54 -13.00
C SER A 346 0.93 2.88 -13.24
N TYR A 347 1.85 2.12 -12.64
CA TYR A 347 3.29 2.27 -12.86
C TYR A 347 3.69 1.99 -14.32
N LEU A 348 3.21 0.86 -14.87
CA LEU A 348 3.51 0.48 -16.26
C LEU A 348 2.91 1.46 -17.26
N LEU A 349 1.72 1.99 -16.99
CA LEU A 349 1.11 3.06 -17.79
C LEU A 349 1.94 4.35 -17.74
N ALA A 350 2.48 4.73 -16.59
CA ALA A 350 3.36 5.89 -16.49
C ALA A 350 4.65 5.71 -17.33
N ARG A 351 5.27 4.53 -17.27
CA ARG A 351 6.43 4.18 -18.12
C ARG A 351 6.06 4.18 -19.60
N ALA A 352 4.94 3.56 -19.97
CA ALA A 352 4.46 3.49 -21.35
C ALA A 352 4.12 4.89 -21.90
N ALA A 353 3.55 5.78 -21.09
CA ALA A 353 3.28 7.17 -21.48
C ALA A 353 4.58 7.92 -21.78
N VAL A 354 5.63 7.77 -20.95
CA VAL A 354 6.94 8.38 -21.21
C VAL A 354 7.54 7.87 -22.53
N GLN A 355 7.49 6.55 -22.75
CA GLN A 355 7.97 5.95 -24.00
C GLN A 355 7.18 6.41 -25.22
N ALA A 356 5.85 6.52 -25.09
CA ALA A 356 4.97 7.02 -26.14
C ALA A 356 5.32 8.48 -26.48
N GLU A 357 5.50 9.33 -25.48
CA GLU A 357 5.89 10.72 -25.70
C GLU A 357 7.28 10.83 -26.35
N LEU A 358 8.27 10.05 -25.91
CA LEU A 358 9.59 10.02 -26.55
C LEU A 358 9.47 9.62 -28.03
N ALA A 359 8.75 8.54 -28.34
CA ALA A 359 8.51 8.11 -29.72
C ALA A 359 7.73 9.15 -30.55
N TYR A 360 6.83 9.92 -29.93
CA TYR A 360 6.11 11.02 -30.60
C TYR A 360 7.06 12.13 -31.06
N ALA A 361 8.19 12.39 -30.36
CA ALA A 361 9.18 13.39 -30.80
C ALA A 361 9.85 13.01 -32.11
N ASP A 362 10.14 11.73 -32.24
CA ASP A 362 10.92 11.21 -33.36
C ASP A 362 10.04 10.87 -34.56
N GLY A 363 8.73 11.18 -34.50
CA GLY A 363 7.74 10.86 -35.54
C GLY A 363 7.47 9.36 -35.69
N GLY A 364 8.00 8.51 -34.81
CA GLY A 364 7.91 7.04 -34.86
C GLY A 364 6.56 6.44 -34.45
N TYR A 365 5.50 7.23 -34.53
CA TYR A 365 4.16 6.88 -34.06
C TYR A 365 3.47 5.85 -34.97
N PRO A 366 2.78 4.81 -34.44
CA PRO A 366 2.86 4.14 -33.14
C PRO A 366 3.80 2.92 -33.13
N GLU A 367 4.46 2.65 -34.25
CA GLU A 367 5.26 1.44 -34.53
C GLU A 367 6.52 1.31 -33.66
N ALA A 368 6.84 2.33 -32.87
CA ALA A 368 7.93 2.31 -31.90
C ALA A 368 7.59 1.55 -30.59
N LEU A 369 6.32 1.49 -30.20
CA LEU A 369 5.87 0.76 -28.99
C LEU A 369 5.66 -0.74 -29.29
N ARG A 370 6.65 -1.40 -29.91
CA ARG A 370 6.51 -2.77 -30.46
C ARG A 370 6.23 -3.86 -29.41
N ALA A 371 6.43 -3.59 -28.13
CA ALA A 371 6.18 -4.52 -27.05
C ALA A 371 5.73 -3.76 -25.79
N LEU A 372 4.43 -3.50 -25.69
CA LEU A 372 3.85 -3.03 -24.44
C LEU A 372 3.97 -4.12 -23.36
N PRO A 373 4.19 -3.73 -22.09
CA PRO A 373 4.32 -4.70 -21.01
C PRO A 373 3.00 -5.44 -20.78
N GLN A 374 3.10 -6.67 -20.25
CA GLN A 374 1.93 -7.43 -19.80
C GLN A 374 1.12 -6.59 -18.79
N ASP A 375 -0.19 -6.49 -19.01
CA ASP A 375 -1.09 -5.87 -18.04
C ASP A 375 -1.18 -6.79 -16.81
N PRO A 376 -0.80 -6.33 -15.61
CA PRO A 376 -0.91 -7.13 -14.39
C PRO A 376 -2.37 -7.41 -14.01
N CYS A 377 -3.33 -6.64 -14.54
CA CYS A 377 -4.76 -6.81 -14.28
C CYS A 377 -5.49 -7.55 -15.39
N GLY A 378 -4.82 -7.81 -16.52
CA GLY A 378 -5.42 -8.43 -17.69
C GLY A 378 -4.68 -9.68 -18.16
N THR A 379 -5.26 -10.31 -19.17
CA THR A 379 -4.70 -11.53 -19.80
C THR A 379 -3.72 -11.22 -20.93
N GLY A 380 -3.65 -9.97 -21.39
CA GLY A 380 -2.76 -9.49 -22.46
C GLY A 380 -1.88 -8.30 -22.07
N PRO A 381 -1.09 -7.75 -23.01
CA PRO A 381 -0.34 -6.52 -22.79
C PRO A 381 -1.27 -5.32 -22.56
N LEU A 382 -0.71 -4.24 -22.02
CA LEU A 382 -1.39 -2.93 -22.02
C LEU A 382 -1.87 -2.59 -23.43
N VAL A 383 -3.00 -1.90 -23.51
CA VAL A 383 -3.61 -1.52 -24.79
C VAL A 383 -3.17 -0.11 -25.15
N TYR A 384 -2.81 0.08 -26.42
CA TYR A 384 -2.51 1.37 -27.00
C TYR A 384 -3.39 1.57 -28.23
N GLU A 385 -4.10 2.69 -28.28
CA GLU A 385 -4.94 3.07 -29.40
C GLU A 385 -4.61 4.48 -29.85
N ARG A 386 -4.36 4.68 -31.15
CA ARG A 386 -4.18 6.01 -31.71
C ARG A 386 -5.55 6.70 -31.80
N SER A 387 -5.60 8.00 -31.51
CA SER A 387 -6.82 8.76 -31.73
C SER A 387 -7.17 8.77 -33.24
N PRO A 388 -8.46 8.79 -33.62
CA PRO A 388 -8.87 8.75 -35.03
C PRO A 388 -8.31 9.90 -35.89
N GLY A 389 -8.06 11.06 -35.28
CA GLY A 389 -7.44 12.22 -35.94
C GLY A 389 -5.92 12.13 -36.07
N GLY A 390 -5.28 11.19 -35.38
CA GLY A 390 -3.85 10.94 -35.46
C GLY A 390 -2.97 11.78 -34.53
N ASP A 391 -3.55 12.79 -33.85
CA ASP A 391 -2.84 13.77 -33.01
C ASP A 391 -2.72 13.37 -31.53
N GLY A 392 -3.17 12.17 -31.17
CA GLY A 392 -3.18 11.69 -29.79
C GLY A 392 -3.27 10.18 -29.69
N TYR A 393 -3.46 9.70 -28.46
CA TYR A 393 -3.53 8.28 -28.15
C TYR A 393 -4.26 8.04 -26.83
N THR A 394 -4.64 6.79 -26.63
CA THR A 394 -5.12 6.21 -25.38
C THR A 394 -4.19 5.07 -25.01
N LEU A 395 -3.76 5.04 -23.76
CA LEU A 395 -3.11 3.91 -23.09
C LEU A 395 -4.06 3.40 -22.01
N SER A 396 -4.32 2.09 -21.97
CA SER A 396 -5.21 1.50 -20.98
C SER A 396 -4.70 0.19 -20.40
N SER A 397 -4.98 0.01 -19.11
CA SER A 397 -5.09 -1.30 -18.47
C SER A 397 -6.56 -1.68 -18.50
N VAL A 398 -6.86 -2.81 -19.16
CA VAL A 398 -8.23 -3.22 -19.54
C VAL A 398 -8.76 -4.35 -18.67
N GLY A 399 -8.01 -4.80 -17.67
CA GLY A 399 -8.48 -5.85 -16.79
C GLY A 399 -8.73 -7.19 -17.50
N GLU A 400 -9.50 -8.08 -16.85
CA GLU A 400 -9.76 -9.44 -17.34
C GLU A 400 -10.74 -9.50 -18.52
N ASN A 401 -11.58 -8.47 -18.71
CA ASN A 401 -12.54 -8.43 -19.82
C ASN A 401 -11.87 -8.24 -21.19
N GLY A 402 -10.56 -7.92 -21.20
CA GLY A 402 -9.76 -7.72 -22.40
C GLY A 402 -10.24 -6.58 -23.30
N THR A 403 -11.11 -5.71 -22.80
CA THR A 403 -11.81 -4.69 -23.56
C THR A 403 -11.54 -3.33 -22.95
N ALA A 404 -10.96 -2.41 -23.72
CA ALA A 404 -10.83 -1.02 -23.30
C ALA A 404 -12.21 -0.36 -23.37
N ASP A 405 -12.93 -0.28 -22.25
CA ASP A 405 -14.25 0.37 -22.20
C ASP A 405 -14.15 1.91 -22.34
N GLY A 406 -12.92 2.42 -22.44
CA GLY A 406 -12.59 3.83 -22.62
C GLY A 406 -12.78 4.67 -21.35
N PRO A 407 -12.38 5.95 -21.36
CA PRO A 407 -12.67 6.85 -20.25
C PRO A 407 -14.18 7.13 -20.23
N ARG A 408 -14.92 6.57 -19.27
CA ARG A 408 -16.34 6.93 -19.08
C ARG A 408 -16.44 8.41 -18.71
N ALA A 409 -17.35 9.13 -19.37
CA ALA A 409 -17.63 10.52 -19.07
C ALA A 409 -17.90 10.71 -17.56
N ALA A 410 -17.23 11.68 -16.95
CA ALA A 410 -17.38 12.02 -15.55
C ALA A 410 -18.87 12.26 -15.22
N GLY A 411 -19.51 11.32 -14.54
CA GLY A 411 -20.93 11.41 -14.18
C GLY A 411 -21.76 10.12 -14.19
N GLY A 412 -21.20 8.98 -14.62
CA GLY A 412 -21.91 7.70 -14.56
C GLY A 412 -22.03 7.14 -13.14
N ALA A 413 -23.27 6.97 -12.66
CA ALA A 413 -23.57 6.36 -11.37
C ALA A 413 -23.13 4.88 -11.31
N ALA A 414 -22.48 4.52 -10.19
CA ALA A 414 -22.38 3.18 -9.60
C ALA A 414 -22.30 1.98 -10.56
N GLY A 415 -21.08 1.68 -11.00
CA GLY A 415 -20.70 0.43 -11.66
C GLY A 415 -19.20 0.47 -11.93
N ASP A 416 -18.42 -0.04 -10.98
CA ASP A 416 -16.95 -0.04 -10.98
C ASP A 416 -16.41 -0.65 -12.30
N SER A 417 -15.92 0.21 -13.19
CA SER A 417 -14.95 -0.21 -14.20
C SER A 417 -13.58 -0.09 -13.56
N ASP A 418 -12.84 -1.21 -13.53
CA ASP A 418 -11.48 -1.30 -12.99
C ASP A 418 -10.43 -0.76 -13.98
N ASP A 419 -10.86 -0.22 -15.14
CA ASP A 419 -9.98 0.27 -16.21
C ASP A 419 -9.18 1.49 -15.75
N ILE A 420 -7.89 1.47 -16.03
CA ILE A 420 -7.01 2.64 -15.83
C ILE A 420 -6.66 3.18 -17.20
N VAL A 421 -7.25 4.33 -17.54
CA VAL A 421 -7.11 4.95 -18.86
C VAL A 421 -6.30 6.25 -18.76
N VAL A 422 -5.31 6.38 -19.63
CA VAL A 422 -4.49 7.57 -19.84
C VAL A 422 -4.69 8.01 -21.29
N ALA A 423 -5.18 9.24 -21.51
CA ALA A 423 -5.44 9.75 -22.84
C ALA A 423 -4.65 11.03 -23.09
N ARG A 424 -3.98 11.10 -24.25
CA ARG A 424 -3.48 12.33 -24.85
C ARG A 424 -4.52 12.89 -25.79
N GLN A 425 -5.05 14.06 -25.46
CA GLN A 425 -5.84 14.85 -26.41
C GLN A 425 -4.89 15.64 -27.31
N GLY A 426 -5.22 15.73 -28.61
CA GLY A 426 -4.43 16.49 -29.57
C GLY A 426 -4.33 17.96 -29.17
N SER A 427 -3.25 18.62 -29.57
CA SER A 427 -2.95 20.03 -29.24
C SER A 427 -3.99 21.06 -29.71
N ASP A 428 -4.95 20.64 -30.55
CA ASP A 428 -6.01 21.48 -31.12
C ASP A 428 -7.33 21.42 -30.34
N VAL A 429 -7.37 20.70 -29.21
CA VAL A 429 -8.53 20.66 -28.30
C VAL A 429 -8.19 21.45 -27.03
N LEU A 430 -8.41 22.76 -27.08
CA LEU A 430 -8.46 23.66 -25.91
C LEU A 430 -9.90 24.03 -25.57
#